data_AF-H1YBW7-F1
#
_entry.id   AF-H1YBW7-F1
#
_cell.length_a   1.000
_cell.length_b   1.000
_cell.length_c   1.000
_cell.angle_alpha   90.00
_cell.angle_beta   90.00
_cell.angle_gamma   90.00
#
_symmetry.space_group_name_H-M   'P 1'
#
loop_
_entity.id
_entity.type
_entity.pdbx_description
1 polymer ?
#
loop_
_entity_poly.entity_id
_entity_poly.type
_entity_poly.pdbx_seq_one_letter_code
_entity_poly.pdbx_strand_id
1 'polypeptide(L)'
;MKTTFEHVTPEAAQDIAVELLAYRGLFGGRQFHRVEIPGGFEIRGILLRDKEESVVFRYLVTGAVQQYDYDERLIKFNDPG
;
A
#
# COMPACT_ATOMS: atom_id res chain seq x y z
N MET A 1 -1.75 -12.30 -1.19
CA MET A 1 -1.59 -13.00 0.09
C MET A 1 -1.24 -11.87 1.01
N LYS A 2 -2.06 -11.65 2.03
CA LYS A 2 -1.84 -10.54 2.94
C LYS A 2 -0.77 -10.96 3.94
N THR A 3 0.31 -10.20 4.01
CA THR A 3 1.38 -10.38 4.99
C THR A 3 1.35 -9.21 5.95
N THR A 4 1.40 -9.51 7.24
CA THR A 4 1.45 -8.51 8.31
C THR A 4 2.82 -8.58 8.97
N PHE A 5 3.45 -7.43 9.16
CA PHE A 5 4.74 -7.28 9.82
C PHE A 5 4.58 -6.42 11.06
N GLU A 6 5.16 -6.85 12.18
CA GLU A 6 5.12 -6.14 13.47
C GLU A 6 6.51 -5.62 13.84
N HIS A 7 6.57 -4.62 14.73
CA HIS A 7 7.80 -3.97 15.19
C HIS A 7 8.64 -3.34 14.07
N VAL A 8 7.96 -2.87 13.04
CA VAL A 8 8.56 -2.24 11.85
C VAL A 8 8.95 -0.79 12.15
N THR A 9 9.92 -0.24 11.43
CA THR A 9 10.30 1.17 11.59
C THR A 9 9.40 2.07 10.75
N PRO A 10 9.18 3.34 11.17
CA PRO A 10 8.40 4.28 10.38
C PRO A 10 9.04 4.53 9.01
N GLU A 11 10.38 4.56 8.94
CA GLU A 11 11.11 4.79 7.70
C GLU A 11 10.83 3.70 6.67
N ALA A 12 10.86 2.43 7.07
CA ALA A 12 10.57 1.32 6.16
C ALA A 12 9.14 1.40 5.58
N ALA A 13 8.17 1.78 6.41
CA ALA A 13 6.80 1.99 5.95
C ALA A 13 6.69 3.15 4.95
N GLN A 14 7.45 4.23 5.16
CA GLN A 14 7.48 5.38 4.26
C GLN A 14 8.16 5.06 2.93
N ASP A 15 9.26 4.30 2.93
CA ASP A 15 9.96 3.89 1.71
C ASP A 15 9.03 3.05 0.82
N ILE A 16 8.34 2.06 1.39
CA ILE A 16 7.33 1.27 0.67
C ILE A 16 6.22 2.16 0.11
N ALA A 17 5.75 3.14 0.90
CA ALA A 17 4.73 4.07 0.46
C ALA A 17 5.19 4.92 -0.74
N VAL A 18 6.43 5.42 -0.71
CA VAL A 18 7.03 6.20 -1.80
C VAL A 18 7.12 5.36 -3.07
N GLU A 19 7.60 4.12 -2.97
CA GLU A 19 7.68 3.20 -4.10
C GLU A 19 6.30 2.94 -4.73
N LEU A 20 5.30 2.64 -3.91
CA LEU A 20 3.94 2.40 -4.38
C LEU A 20 3.31 3.65 -5.03
N LEU A 21 3.53 4.84 -4.46
CA LEU A 21 3.01 6.10 -5.02
C LEU A 21 3.73 6.52 -6.31
N ALA A 22 5.00 6.13 -6.47
CA ALA A 22 5.77 6.34 -7.70
C ALA A 22 5.37 5.36 -8.82
N TYR A 23 4.73 4.25 -8.47
CA TYR A 23 4.32 3.24 -9.44
C TYR A 23 3.32 3.79 -10.46
N ARG A 24 3.77 3.88 -11.72
CA ARG A 24 2.94 4.27 -12.86
C ARG A 24 2.56 3.02 -13.63
N GLY A 25 1.26 2.71 -13.68
CA GLY A 25 0.78 1.60 -14.51
C GLY A 25 0.92 1.89 -16.01
N LEU A 26 0.65 0.89 -16.84
CA LEU A 26 0.75 0.90 -18.32
C LEU A 26 0.23 2.17 -19.03
N PHE A 27 -0.79 2.83 -18.48
CA PHE A 27 -1.46 3.99 -19.09
C PHE A 27 -0.99 5.33 -18.53
N GLY A 28 0.12 5.38 -17.78
CA GLY A 28 0.74 6.61 -17.30
C GLY A 28 -0.01 7.36 -16.19
N GLY A 29 -1.17 6.86 -15.76
CA GLY A 29 -1.93 7.38 -14.63
C GLY A 29 -1.37 6.94 -13.27
N ARG A 30 -1.58 7.76 -12.23
CA ARG A 30 -1.31 7.37 -10.84
C ARG A 30 -2.28 6.25 -10.46
N GLN A 31 -1.74 5.06 -10.21
CA GLN A 31 -2.50 3.86 -9.85
C GLN A 31 -2.86 3.82 -8.36
N PHE A 32 -2.01 4.44 -7.55
CA PHE A 32 -2.10 4.43 -6.11
C PHE A 32 -2.18 5.84 -5.55
N HIS A 33 -2.85 5.97 -4.41
CA HIS A 33 -2.88 7.19 -3.63
C HIS A 33 -2.87 6.86 -2.14
N ARG A 34 -2.52 7.86 -1.34
CA ARG A 34 -2.38 7.74 0.10
C ARG A 34 -3.61 8.31 0.80
N VAL A 35 -4.05 7.60 1.84
CA VAL A 35 -5.13 8.01 2.74
C VAL A 35 -4.60 8.01 4.17
N GLU A 36 -4.64 9.16 4.83
CA GLU A 36 -4.31 9.24 6.26
C GLU A 36 -5.43 8.61 7.08
N ILE A 37 -5.07 7.80 8.07
CA ILE A 37 -6.01 7.19 9.01
C ILE A 37 -5.54 7.44 10.45
N PRO A 38 -6.43 7.33 11.45
CA PRO A 38 -6.00 7.44 12.84
C PRO A 38 -4.86 6.45 13.14
N GLY A 39 -3.71 6.98 13.55
CA GLY A 39 -2.53 6.18 13.90
C GLY A 39 -1.67 5.74 12.72
N GLY A 40 -1.90 6.19 11.48
CA GLY A 40 -1.04 5.83 10.36
C GLY A 40 -1.60 6.21 9.00
N PHE A 41 -1.37 5.37 7.99
CA PHE A 41 -1.83 5.65 6.63
C PHE A 41 -2.08 4.37 5.83
N GLU A 42 -2.85 4.49 4.77
CA GLU A 42 -3.10 3.46 3.77
C GLU A 42 -2.63 3.92 2.41
N ILE A 43 -2.13 2.98 1.61
CA ILE A 43 -1.98 3.14 0.17
C ILE A 43 -3.07 2.31 -0.49
N ARG A 44 -3.90 3.00 -1.27
CA ARG A 44 -5.05 2.43 -1.97
C ARG A 44 -4.86 2.51 -3.46
N GLY A 45 -5.34 1.51 -4.18
CA GLY A 45 -5.33 1.46 -5.64
C GLY A 45 -6.59 0.83 -6.18
N ILE A 46 -6.91 1.11 -7.44
CA ILE A 46 -8.09 0.55 -8.12
C ILE A 46 -7.70 -0.82 -8.69
N LEU A 47 -8.47 -1.85 -8.34
CA LEU A 47 -8.33 -3.17 -8.96
C LEU A 47 -8.93 -3.15 -10.37
N LEU A 48 -8.08 -3.35 -11.39
CA LEU A 48 -8.45 -3.24 -12.80
C LEU A 48 -9.60 -4.17 -13.23
N ARG A 49 -9.85 -5.28 -12.51
CA ARG A 49 -10.94 -6.22 -12.84
C ARG A 49 -12.31 -5.78 -12.30
N ASP A 50 -12.34 -5.23 -11.09
CA ASP A 50 -13.60 -4.97 -10.39
C ASP A 50 -13.92 -3.47 -10.29
N LYS A 51 -13.00 -2.60 -10.74
CA LYS A 51 -13.05 -1.13 -10.58
C LYS A 51 -13.24 -0.68 -9.13
N GLU A 52 -12.90 -1.55 -8.19
CA GLU A 52 -13.04 -1.30 -6.76
C GLU A 52 -11.70 -0.84 -6.18
N GLU A 53 -11.75 0.18 -5.34
CA GLU A 53 -10.59 0.65 -4.60
C GLU A 53 -10.29 -0.31 -3.45
N SER A 54 -9.06 -0.82 -3.40
CA SER A 54 -8.60 -1.71 -2.35
C SER A 54 -7.34 -1.18 -1.68
N VAL A 55 -7.20 -1.49 -0.40
CA VAL A 55 -5.99 -1.21 0.37
C VAL A 55 -4.89 -2.20 -0.04
N VAL A 56 -3.76 -1.69 -0.51
CA VAL A 56 -2.60 -2.48 -0.93
C VAL A 56 -1.51 -2.50 0.13
N PHE A 57 -1.41 -1.39 0.86
CA PHE A 57 -0.52 -1.27 2.01
C PHE A 57 -1.23 -0.48 3.11
N ARG A 58 -1.02 -0.87 4.35
CA ARG A 58 -1.48 -0.11 5.52
C ARG A 58 -0.39 -0.10 6.56
N TYR A 59 -0.04 1.07 7.07
CA TYR A 59 0.81 1.24 8.22
C TYR A 59 0.01 1.79 9.39
N LEU A 60 0.21 1.23 10.58
CA LEU A 60 -0.50 1.62 11.81
C LEU A 60 0.45 1.60 13.01
N VAL A 61 0.29 2.61 13.87
CA VAL A 61 0.92 2.72 15.18
C VAL A 61 -0.18 2.57 16.23
N THR A 62 -0.13 1.48 16.98
CA THR A 62 -1.07 1.16 18.05
C THR A 62 -0.33 1.09 19.38
N GLY A 63 -0.32 2.19 20.12
CA GLY A 63 0.48 2.32 21.34
C GLY A 63 1.98 2.30 21.03
N ALA A 64 2.69 1.29 21.51
CA ALA A 64 4.12 1.10 21.24
C ALA A 64 4.40 0.18 20.02
N VAL A 65 3.38 -0.46 19.46
CA VAL A 65 3.53 -1.41 18.35
C VAL A 65 3.31 -0.68 17.03
N GLN A 66 4.28 -0.81 16.14
CA GLN A 66 4.20 -0.38 14.75
C GLN A 66 3.98 -1.62 13.89
N GLN A 67 3.02 -1.56 12.98
CA GLN A 67 2.69 -2.67 12.09
C GLN A 67 2.46 -2.15 10.69
N TYR A 68 2.79 -2.96 9.68
CA TYR A 68 2.21 -2.77 8.36
C TYR A 68 1.65 -4.06 7.77
N ASP A 69 0.55 -3.90 7.05
CA ASP A 69 -0.05 -4.90 6.19
C ASP A 69 0.36 -4.64 4.75
N TYR A 70 0.70 -5.69 4.02
CA TYR A 70 1.04 -5.62 2.60
C TYR A 70 0.38 -6.77 1.84
N ASP A 71 -0.32 -6.46 0.74
CA ASP A 71 -0.89 -7.49 -0.15
C ASP A 71 -0.24 -7.45 -1.54
N GLU A 72 0.76 -8.31 -1.72
CA GLU A 72 1.50 -8.48 -2.97
C GLU A 72 0.63 -8.81 -4.19
N ARG A 73 -0.55 -9.42 -3.99
CA ARG A 73 -1.39 -9.82 -5.14
C ARG A 73 -1.94 -8.60 -5.87
N LEU A 74 -2.27 -7.54 -5.14
CA LEU A 74 -2.87 -6.33 -5.71
C LEU A 74 -1.86 -5.53 -6.54
N ILE A 75 -0.56 -5.71 -6.29
CA ILE A 75 0.52 -5.09 -7.05
C ILE A 75 0.74 -5.83 -8.37
N LYS A 76 0.75 -7.18 -8.33
CA LYS A 76 0.97 -8.02 -9.52
C LYS A 76 -0.13 -7.94 -10.57
N PHE A 77 -1.36 -7.57 -10.22
CA PHE A 77 -2.43 -7.32 -11.21
C PHE A 77 -2.20 -6.03 -12.02
N ASN A 78 -1.34 -5.13 -11.54
CA ASN A 78 -1.04 -3.84 -12.16
C ASN A 78 0.33 -3.81 -12.85
N ASP A 79 1.11 -4.90 -12.73
CA ASP A 79 2.40 -5.08 -13.38
C ASP A 79 2.23 -5.79 -14.73
N PRO A 80 2.43 -5.09 -15.86
CA PRO A 80 2.55 -5.76 -17.14
C PRO A 80 3.91 -6.47 -17.17
N GLY A 81 3.95 -7.79 -17.14
CA GLY A 81 5.19 -8.50 -17.44
C GLY A 81 5.88 -7.99 -18.71
#